data_AF-A0A3C2DUZ8-F1
#
_entry.id   AF-A0A3C2DUZ8-F1
#
_cell.length_a   1.000
_cell.length_b   1.000
_cell.length_c   1.000
_cell.angle_alpha   90.00
_cell.angle_beta   90.00
_cell.angle_gamma   90.00
#
_symmetry.space_group_name_H-M   'P 1'
#
loop_
_entity.id
_entity.type
_entity.pdbx_description
1 polymer ?
#
loop_
_entity_poly.entity_id
_entity_poly.type
_entity_poly.pdbx_seq_one_letter_code
_entity_poly.pdbx_strand_id
1 'polypeptide(L)' 'YERHVVLSQFFESIGVSDEAATNDACKIEHVISDETFDAIKKLLRDK' A
#
# COMPACT_ATOMS: atom_id res chain seq x y z
N TYR A 1 9.02 2.61 6.31
CA TYR A 1 7.86 3.05 7.11
C TYR A 1 6.83 3.80 6.27
N GLU A 2 7.18 4.84 5.49
CA GLU A 2 6.20 5.50 4.61
C GLU A 2 5.52 4.51 3.65
N ARG A 3 6.30 3.64 2.99
CA ARG A 3 5.79 2.63 2.05
C ARG A 3 4.81 1.68 2.72
N HIS A 4 5.19 1.10 3.86
CA HIS A 4 4.31 0.31 4.71
C HIS A 4 2.93 0.98 4.94
N VAL A 5 2.91 2.22 5.45
CA VAL A 5 1.65 2.91 5.79
C VAL A 5 0.78 3.15 4.55
N VAL A 6 1.38 3.64 3.46
CA VAL A 6 0.66 3.93 2.22
C VAL A 6 0.09 2.65 1.60
N LEU A 7 0.85 1.55 1.62
CA LEU A 7 0.40 0.26 1.10
C LEU A 7 -0.71 -0.34 1.97
N SER A 8 -0.59 -0.30 3.31
CA SER A 8 -1.65 -0.78 4.21
C SER A 8 -2.94 -0.01 3.98
N GLN A 9 -2.88 1.33 3.96
CA GLN A 9 -4.04 2.19 3.68
C GLN A 9 -4.65 1.91 2.31
N PHE A 10 -3.81 1.68 1.30
CA PHE A 10 -4.30 1.33 -0.03
C PHE A 10 -5.06 0.01 -0.03
N PHE A 11 -4.50 -1.03 0.60
CA PHE A 11 -5.13 -2.35 0.69
C PHE A 11 -6.45 -2.31 1.47
N GLU A 12 -6.50 -1.59 2.59
CA GLU A 12 -7.76 -1.34 3.31
C GLU A 12 -8.77 -0.60 2.43
N SER A 13 -8.32 0.39 1.65
CA SER A 13 -9.19 1.18 0.77
C SER A 13 -9.82 0.38 -0.37
N ILE A 14 -9.29 -0.82 -0.67
CA ILE A 14 -9.84 -1.78 -1.64
C ILE A 14 -10.54 -2.97 -0.98
N GLY A 15 -10.72 -2.94 0.36
CA GLY A 15 -11.52 -3.90 1.12
C GLY A 15 -10.75 -5.03 1.80
N VAL A 16 -9.43 -4.93 1.91
CA VAL A 16 -8.61 -5.89 2.68
C VAL A 16 -8.74 -5.58 4.18
N SER A 17 -8.71 -6.60 5.04
CA SER A 17 -8.72 -6.39 6.49
C SER A 17 -7.40 -5.76 6.97
N ASP A 18 -7.45 -4.98 8.05
CA ASP A 18 -6.28 -4.31 8.67
C ASP A 18 -5.09 -5.27 8.89
N GLU A 19 -5.35 -6.47 9.43
CA GLU A 19 -4.32 -7.48 9.67
C GLU A 19 -3.65 -7.95 8.36
N ALA A 20 -4.45 -8.26 7.34
CA ALA A 20 -3.92 -8.72 6.05
C ALA A 20 -3.21 -7.56 5.33
N ALA A 21 -3.78 -6.36 5.34
CA ALA A 21 -3.21 -5.16 4.74
C ALA A 21 -1.82 -4.85 5.32
N THR A 22 -1.70 -4.87 6.64
CA THR A 22 -0.44 -4.62 7.35
C THR A 22 0.60 -5.71 7.05
N ASN A 23 0.20 -6.98 7.09
CA ASN A 23 1.09 -8.10 6.80
C ASN A 23 1.56 -8.13 5.34
N ASP A 24 0.68 -7.83 4.40
CA ASP A 24 1.00 -7.79 2.98
C ASP A 24 1.85 -6.56 2.65
N ALA A 25 1.57 -5.40 3.23
CA ALA A 25 2.39 -4.19 3.07
C ALA A 25 3.83 -4.41 3.53
N CYS A 26 4.04 -5.10 4.66
CA CYS A 26 5.36 -5.47 5.17
C CYS A 26 6.18 -6.31 4.17
N LYS A 27 5.53 -7.20 3.41
CA LYS A 27 6.20 -8.03 2.39
C LYS A 27 6.39 -7.26 1.08
N ILE A 28 5.35 -6.58 0.62
CA ILE A 28 5.28 -5.94 -0.69
C ILE A 28 6.14 -4.68 -0.75
N GLU A 29 6.30 -3.95 0.37
CA GLU A 29 7.04 -2.68 0.38
C GLU A 29 8.50 -2.81 -0.11
N HIS A 30 9.10 -4.00 0.07
CA HIS A 30 10.47 -4.32 -0.32
C HIS A 30 10.61 -4.95 -1.71
N VAL A 31 9.50 -5.30 -2.37
CA VAL A 31 9.50 -6.05 -3.65
C VAL A 31 9.11 -5.17 -4.83
N ILE A 32 8.22 -4.20 -4.63
CA ILE A 32 7.70 -3.37 -5.71
C ILE A 32 8.66 -2.22 -6.06
N SER A 33 8.69 -1.84 -7.34
CA SER A 33 9.46 -0.70 -7.82
C SER A 33 8.91 0.62 -7.30
N ASP A 34 9.71 1.69 -7.37
CA ASP A 34 9.26 3.04 -7.04
C ASP A 34 8.15 3.52 -7.98
N GLU A 35 8.18 3.11 -9.26
CA GLU A 35 7.11 3.38 -10.22
C GLU A 35 5.76 2.83 -9.74
N THR A 36 5.75 1.59 -9.25
CA THR A 36 4.53 0.95 -8.73
C THR A 36 4.03 1.67 -7.48
N PHE A 37 4.94 2.02 -6.58
CA PHE A 37 4.62 2.74 -5.36
C PHE A 37 4.02 4.12 -5.64
N ASP A 38 4.60 4.87 -6.58
CA ASP A 38 4.12 6.19 -6.98
C ASP A 38 2.74 6.13 -7.64
N ALA A 39 2.46 5.09 -8.43
CA ALA A 39 1.14 4.86 -9.02
C ALA A 39 0.08 4.61 -7.93
N ILE A 40 0.38 3.76 -6.94
CA ILE A 40 -0.50 3.51 -5.79
C ILE A 40 -0.77 4.81 -5.02
N LYS A 41 0.28 5.60 -4.77
CA LYS A 41 0.16 6.88 -4.06
C LYS A 41 -0.70 7.91 -4.81
N LYS A 42 -0.73 7.88 -6.15
CA LYS A 42 -1.66 8.70 -6.96
C LYS A 42 -3.11 8.27 -6.77
N LEU A 43 -3.38 6.96 -6.82
CA LEU A 43 -4.73 6.42 -6.63
C LEU A 43 -5.35 6.80 -5.27
N LEU A 44 -4.54 6.93 -4.22
CA LEU A 44 -4.99 7.38 -2.91
C LEU A 44 -5.27 8.89 -2.82
N ARG A 45 -4.63 9.73 -3.65
CA ARG A 45 -4.86 11.18 -3.67
C ARG A 45 -6.04 11.59 -4.54
N ASP A 46 -6.39 10.78 -5.52
CA ASP A 46 -7.44 11.05 -6.50
C ASP A 46 -8.83 10.54 -6.04
N LYS A 47 -8.94 10.06 -4.78
CA LYS A 47 -10.19 9.80 -4.06
C LYS A 47 -10.58 11.00 -3.20
#